data_AF-A0A413H4U5-F1
#
_entry.id   AF-A0A413H4U5-F1
#
_cell.length_a   1.000
_cell.length_b   1.000
_cell.length_c   1.000
_cell.angle_alpha   90.00
_cell.angle_beta   90.00
_cell.angle_gamma   90.00
#
_symmetry.space_group_name_H-M   'P 1'
#
loop_
_entity.id
_entity.type
_entity.pdbx_description
1 polymer ?
#
loop_
_entity_poly.entity_id
_entity_poly.type
_entity_poly.pdbx_seq_one_letter_code
_entity_poly.pdbx_strand_id
1 'polypeptide(L)'
;MSAEGEAIRSNDYRKDTTVKAPSTRPGAVLGLDVGKSSHWACLIDRGGEVLASAPVRNREAELDALFASAPAGTLVVVDQFRNIGSLAVRRA
;
A
#
# COMPACT_ATOMS: atom_id res chain seq x y z
N MET A 1 20.88 -46.11 -42.95
CA MET A 1 19.67 -45.27 -42.92
C MET A 1 18.89 -45.57 -41.66
N SER A 2 18.25 -44.53 -41.12
CA SER A 2 17.22 -44.55 -40.08
C SER A 2 17.71 -44.43 -38.64
N ALA A 3 17.56 -43.18 -38.18
CA ALA A 3 17.55 -42.74 -36.80
C ALA A 3 16.28 -43.24 -36.10
N GLU A 4 16.39 -43.60 -34.82
CA GLU A 4 15.27 -43.55 -33.88
C GLU A 4 15.83 -42.85 -32.64
N GLY A 5 15.48 -41.57 -32.51
CA GLY A 5 15.98 -40.67 -31.48
C GLY A 5 15.37 -41.00 -30.13
N GLU A 6 16.23 -41.13 -29.12
CA GLU A 6 15.80 -41.16 -27.73
C GLU A 6 15.20 -39.80 -27.38
N ALA A 7 13.89 -39.80 -27.09
CA ALA A 7 13.14 -38.61 -26.72
C ALA A 7 13.63 -38.09 -25.36
N ILE A 8 14.54 -37.12 -25.40
CA ILE A 8 14.77 -36.23 -24.26
C ILE A 8 13.44 -35.52 -24.00
N ARG A 9 12.74 -35.88 -22.91
CA ARG A 9 11.58 -35.12 -22.42
C ARG A 9 12.08 -33.72 -22.07
N SER A 10 11.84 -32.78 -22.98
CA SER A 10 12.04 -31.36 -22.78
C SER A 10 11.13 -30.87 -21.64
N ASN A 11 11.61 -30.94 -20.41
CA ASN A 11 10.99 -30.20 -19.31
C ASN A 11 12.00 -29.48 -18.40
N ASP A 12 13.23 -29.28 -18.87
CA ASP A 12 14.21 -28.44 -18.18
C ASP A 12 14.85 -27.44 -19.16
N TYR A 13 14.19 -26.31 -19.38
CA TYR A 13 14.83 -24.98 -19.36
C TYR A 13 13.82 -23.82 -19.52
N ARG A 14 13.05 -23.54 -18.48
CA ARG A 14 12.72 -22.15 -18.16
C ARG A 14 12.87 -21.99 -16.66
N LYS A 15 14.11 -21.80 -16.21
CA LYS A 15 14.33 -21.03 -15.00
C LYS A 15 13.80 -19.65 -15.34
N ASP A 16 12.60 -19.33 -14.86
CA ASP A 16 12.05 -18.00 -14.91
C ASP A 16 12.89 -17.14 -13.95
N THR A 17 14.14 -16.88 -14.34
CA THR A 17 15.03 -15.89 -13.74
C THR A 17 14.68 -14.50 -14.24
N THR A 18 13.40 -14.26 -14.57
CA THR A 18 12.85 -12.94 -14.47
C THR A 18 12.94 -12.59 -12.99
N VAL A 19 14.00 -11.90 -12.59
CA VAL A 19 14.03 -11.19 -11.32
C VAL A 19 12.74 -10.38 -11.30
N LYS A 20 11.76 -10.81 -10.51
CA LYS A 20 10.49 -10.10 -10.38
C LYS A 20 10.89 -8.72 -9.88
N ALA A 21 10.80 -7.73 -10.77
CA ALA A 21 11.11 -6.36 -10.41
C ALA A 21 10.36 -6.06 -9.11
N PRO A 22 11.03 -5.47 -8.10
CA PRO A 22 10.40 -5.24 -6.81
C PRO A 22 9.06 -4.55 -7.07
N SER A 23 8.00 -5.15 -6.54
CA SER A 23 6.65 -4.62 -6.69
C SER A 23 6.66 -3.16 -6.28
N THR A 24 6.34 -2.26 -7.20
CA THR A 24 6.18 -0.82 -6.93
C THR A 24 4.97 -0.55 -6.03
N ARG A 25 4.16 -1.58 -5.73
CA ARG A 25 3.05 -1.44 -4.77
C ARG A 25 3.57 -1.18 -3.35
N PRO A 26 3.02 -0.17 -2.65
CA PRO A 26 3.29 0.08 -1.25
C PRO A 26 3.16 -1.18 -0.38
N GLY A 27 3.87 -1.21 0.74
CA GLY A 27 3.72 -2.24 1.77
C GLY A 27 2.41 -2.10 2.57
N ALA A 28 1.86 -0.89 2.60
CA ALA A 28 0.58 -0.54 3.22
C ALA A 28 0.02 0.74 2.58
N VAL A 29 -1.28 0.97 2.76
CA VAL A 29 -1.99 2.19 2.36
C VAL A 29 -2.76 2.73 3.55
N LEU A 30 -2.60 4.03 3.83
CA LEU A 30 -3.40 4.77 4.79
C LEU A 30 -4.40 5.65 4.03
N GLY A 31 -5.67 5.26 4.04
CA GLY A 31 -6.77 6.08 3.54
C GLY A 31 -7.21 7.10 4.57
N LEU A 32 -7.40 8.35 4.14
CA LEU A 32 -7.92 9.45 4.95
C LEU A 32 -9.13 10.08 4.26
N ASP A 33 -10.33 9.86 4.80
CA ASP A 33 -11.54 10.59 4.43
C ASP A 33 -11.65 11.85 5.30
N VAL A 34 -11.54 13.02 4.67
CA VAL A 34 -11.42 14.28 5.40
C VAL A 34 -12.78 14.91 5.69
N GLY A 35 -13.14 14.93 6.98
CA GLY A 35 -14.22 15.76 7.52
C GLY A 35 -13.76 17.10 8.12
N LYS A 36 -14.73 17.86 8.65
CA LYS A 36 -14.51 19.18 9.29
C LYS A 36 -13.67 19.09 10.56
N SER A 37 -14.20 18.35 11.54
CA SER A 37 -13.65 18.28 12.90
C SER A 37 -12.88 16.98 13.16
N SER A 38 -13.20 15.95 12.39
CA SER A 38 -12.58 14.63 12.45
C SER A 38 -12.48 14.09 11.04
N HIS A 39 -11.42 13.33 10.80
CA HIS A 39 -11.21 12.50 9.63
C HIS A 39 -11.57 11.07 9.99
N TRP A 40 -11.82 10.23 8.99
CA TRP A 40 -11.80 8.79 9.15
C TRP A 40 -10.50 8.25 8.54
N ALA A 41 -9.73 7.53 9.34
CA ALA A 41 -8.47 6.91 8.92
C ALA A 41 -8.65 5.40 8.80
N CYS A 42 -8.13 4.81 7.72
CA CYS A 42 -8.13 3.37 7.49
C CYS A 42 -6.76 2.91 7.00
N LEU A 43 -6.06 2.09 7.80
CA LEU A 43 -4.77 1.50 7.44
C LEU A 43 -5.00 0.07 6.94
N ILE A 44 -4.52 -0.19 5.73
CA ILE A 44 -4.65 -1.48 5.06
C ILE A 44 -3.25 -1.97 4.68
N ASP A 45 -2.96 -3.24 4.96
CA ASP A 45 -1.70 -3.86 4.58
C ASP A 45 -1.66 -4.26 3.09
N ARG A 46 -0.53 -4.82 2.63
CA ARG A 46 -0.40 -5.29 1.24
C ARG A 46 -1.35 -6.45 0.90
N GLY A 47 -1.75 -7.26 1.87
CA GLY A 47 -2.70 -8.35 1.71
C GLY A 47 -4.15 -7.89 1.59
N GLY A 48 -4.43 -6.62 1.92
CA GLY A 48 -5.78 -6.07 1.99
C GLY A 48 -6.41 -6.18 3.37
N GLU A 49 -5.66 -6.58 4.40
CA GLU A 49 -6.12 -6.64 5.78
C GLU A 49 -6.23 -5.23 6.37
N VAL A 50 -7.36 -4.93 7.02
CA VAL A 50 -7.56 -3.68 7.76
C VAL A 50 -6.89 -3.79 9.12
N LEU A 51 -5.76 -3.10 9.29
CA LEU A 51 -5.00 -3.09 10.54
C LEU A 51 -5.57 -2.09 11.55
N ALA A 52 -6.15 -0.99 11.07
CA ALA A 52 -6.83 0.02 11.88
C ALA A 52 -7.88 0.76 11.07
N SER A 53 -9.00 1.12 11.71
CA SER A 53 -10.05 1.96 11.12
C SER A 53 -10.74 2.73 12.23
N ALA A 54 -10.55 4.06 12.26
CA ALA A 54 -11.02 4.88 13.38
C ALA A 54 -11.13 6.36 13.00
N PRO A 55 -11.95 7.14 13.73
CA PRO A 55 -11.94 8.58 13.61
C PRO A 55 -10.66 9.18 14.20
N VAL A 56 -10.08 10.17 13.51
CA VAL A 56 -8.92 10.94 13.97
C VAL A 56 -9.29 12.41 14.01
N ARG A 57 -9.09 13.07 15.15
CA ARG A 57 -9.44 14.49 15.31
C ARG A 57 -8.57 15.35 14.40
N ASN A 58 -9.15 16.44 13.87
CA ASN A 58 -8.41 17.42 13.04
C ASN A 58 -7.51 18.30 13.93
N ARG A 59 -6.48 17.70 14.52
CA ARG A 59 -5.45 18.35 15.31
C ARG A 59 -4.11 17.82 14.84
N GLU A 60 -3.13 18.72 14.71
CA GLU A 60 -1.76 18.38 14.27
C GLU A 60 -1.19 17.19 15.05
N ALA A 61 -1.25 17.22 16.39
CA ALA A 61 -0.72 16.14 17.22
C ALA A 61 -1.37 14.75 16.98
N GLU A 62 -2.66 14.72 16.64
CA GLU A 62 -3.40 13.47 16.38
C GLU A 62 -3.07 12.93 14.98
N LEU A 63 -2.91 13.83 14.01
CA LEU A 63 -2.46 13.48 12.65
C LEU A 63 -0.99 13.04 12.65
N ASP A 64 -0.13 13.71 13.40
CA ASP A 64 1.28 13.33 13.56
C ASP A 64 1.41 11.95 14.20
N ALA A 65 0.63 11.67 15.26
CA ALA A 65 0.60 10.35 15.90
C ALA A 65 0.11 9.26 14.93
N LEU A 66 -0.91 9.56 14.12
CA LEU A 66 -1.39 8.66 13.07
C LEU A 66 -0.27 8.35 12.06
N PHE A 67 0.39 9.38 11.52
CA PHE A 67 1.46 9.18 10.53
C PHE A 67 2.67 8.45 11.11
N ALA A 68 3.03 8.71 12.37
CA ALA A 68 4.10 8.01 13.07
C ALA A 68 3.79 6.52 13.32
N SER A 69 2.51 6.16 13.42
CA SER A 69 2.08 4.76 13.60
C SER A 69 2.13 3.94 12.30
N ALA A 70 2.15 4.60 11.13
CA ALA A 70 2.15 3.93 9.85
C ALA A 70 3.54 3.34 9.53
N PRO A 71 3.64 2.11 8.99
CA PRO A 71 4.90 1.55 8.55
C PRO A 71 5.62 2.46 7.54
N ALA A 72 6.96 2.46 7.56
CA ALA A 72 7.74 3.20 6.59
C ALA A 72 7.39 2.81 5.15
N GLY A 73 7.26 3.81 4.27
CA GLY A 73 6.86 3.60 2.87
C GLY A 73 5.36 3.34 2.67
N THR A 74 4.52 3.57 3.69
CA THR A 74 3.06 3.60 3.54
C THR A 74 2.66 4.73 2.58
N LEU A 75 1.79 4.42 1.62
CA LEU A 75 1.18 5.44 0.77
C LEU A 75 -0.03 6.04 1.49
N VAL A 76 -0.05 7.35 1.66
CA VAL A 76 -1.22 8.06 2.18
C VAL A 76 -2.10 8.48 1.01
N VAL A 77 -3.37 8.06 1.03
CA VAL A 77 -4.38 8.45 0.05
C VAL A 77 -5.41 9.30 0.76
N VAL A 78 -5.59 10.54 0.29
CA VAL A 78 -6.48 11.50 0.92
C VAL A 78 -7.71 11.71 0.03
N ASP A 79 -8.88 11.38 0.55
CA ASP A 79 -10.16 11.75 -0.05
C ASP A 79 -10.66 13.06 0.59
N GLN A 80 -10.63 14.12 -0.20
CA GLN A 80 -11.07 15.46 0.19
C GLN A 80 -12.19 15.92 -0.75
N PHE A 81 -13.44 15.62 -0.39
CA PHE A 81 -14.58 16.11 -1.18
C PHE A 81 -14.92 17.57 -0.84
N ARG A 82 -14.64 18.50 -1.78
CA ARG A 82 -14.92 19.95 -1.69
C ARG A 82 -14.18 20.65 -0.52
N ASN A 83 -14.40 21.96 -0.35
CA ASN A 83 -13.84 22.78 0.75
C ASN A 83 -14.42 22.44 2.14
N ILE A 84 -14.92 21.22 2.36
CA ILE A 84 -15.64 20.84 3.58
C ILE A 84 -14.68 20.63 4.75
N GLY A 85 -13.37 20.44 4.54
CA GLY A 85 -12.39 20.39 5.64
C GLY A 85 -10.97 20.68 5.18
N SER A 86 -10.18 21.30 6.06
CA SER A 86 -8.72 21.39 5.90
C SER A 86 -8.08 20.23 6.66
N LEU A 87 -7.00 19.68 6.12
CA LEU A 87 -6.16 18.73 6.84
C LEU A 87 -5.03 19.49 7.53
N ALA A 88 -5.00 19.48 8.87
CA ALA A 88 -4.01 20.19 9.66
C ALA A 88 -2.65 19.47 9.67
N VAL A 89 -2.01 19.33 8.51
CA VAL A 89 -0.68 18.71 8.36
C VAL A 89 0.41 19.78 8.45
N ARG A 90 1.50 19.44 9.13
CA ARG A 90 2.75 20.21 9.08
C ARG A 90 3.84 19.40 8.38
N ARG A 91 4.73 20.06 7.63
CA ARG A 91 5.97 19.42 7.15
C ARG A 91 6.98 19.33 8.30
N ALA A 92 7.44 18.11 8.58
CA ALA A 92 8.64 17.86 9.39
C ALA A 92 9.89 18.32 8.64
#